data_AF-A0AAU2JAQ7-F1
#
_entry.id   AF-A0AAU2JAQ7-F1
#
_cell.length_a   1.000
_cell.length_b   1.000
_cell.length_c   1.000
_cell.angle_alpha   90.00
_cell.angle_beta   90.00
_cell.angle_gamma   90.00
#
_symmetry.space_group_name_H-M   'P 1'
#
loop_
_entity.id
_entity.type
_entity.pdbx_description
1 polymer ?
#
loop_
_entity_poly.entity_id
_entity_poly.type
_entity_poly.pdbx_seq_one_letter_code
_entity_poly.pdbx_strand_id
1 'polypeptide(L)'
;MDESTPWRNLGVIGLRFVDLVVRYAVTFAITWAAVEASLSTEFSITAAWLGFFVLIGIPSIFITFAYGLANTRTDAAFRGRLAGLLLLPLWFLLAFPGILFIPVMGQLFFALCVMRVPLLGPSQLRRQGRVALAAAARLIEGLACYIRRVAP
;
A
#
# COMPACT_ATOMS: atom_id res chain seq x y z
N MET A 1 -9.22 16.85 -26.45
CA MET A 1 -8.07 16.67 -25.54
C MET A 1 -7.65 15.22 -25.64
N ASP A 2 -6.48 14.95 -26.22
CA ASP A 2 -6.03 13.60 -26.56
C ASP A 2 -5.89 12.70 -25.31
N GLU A 3 -6.82 11.74 -25.22
CA GLU A 3 -6.85 10.64 -24.24
C GLU A 3 -6.02 9.42 -24.69
N SER A 4 -5.24 9.53 -25.78
CA SER A 4 -4.70 8.39 -26.53
C SER A 4 -3.28 7.92 -26.14
N THR A 5 -2.60 8.52 -25.15
CA THR A 5 -1.24 8.09 -24.79
C THR A 5 -1.20 7.27 -23.50
N PRO A 6 -1.20 5.92 -23.57
CA PRO A 6 -1.01 5.05 -22.39
C PRO A 6 0.29 5.36 -21.63
N TRP A 7 1.30 5.86 -22.35
CA TRP A 7 2.58 6.34 -21.81
C TRP A 7 2.46 7.48 -20.81
N ARG A 8 1.50 8.39 -20.99
CA ARG A 8 1.28 9.51 -20.06
C ARG A 8 0.70 9.02 -18.72
N ASN A 9 -0.13 7.98 -18.78
CA ASN A 9 -0.67 7.33 -17.58
C ASN A 9 0.40 6.51 -16.85
N LEU A 10 1.28 5.81 -17.59
CA LEU A 10 2.42 5.11 -17.01
C LEU A 10 3.40 6.07 -16.31
N GLY A 11 3.67 7.23 -16.91
CA GLY A 11 4.52 8.26 -16.28
C GLY A 11 3.94 8.80 -14.96
N VAL A 12 2.62 9.01 -14.88
CA VAL A 12 1.95 9.46 -13.65
C VAL A 12 1.98 8.36 -12.57
N ILE A 13 1.80 7.10 -12.94
CA ILE A 13 1.90 5.97 -12.00
C ILE A 13 3.34 5.86 -11.47
N GLY A 14 4.34 5.98 -12.35
CA GLY A 14 5.76 5.97 -11.97
C GLY A 14 6.13 7.09 -11.00
N LEU A 15 5.70 8.34 -11.28
CA LEU A 15 5.93 9.48 -10.38
C LEU A 15 5.30 9.26 -8.99
N ARG A 16 4.10 8.66 -8.95
CA ARG A 16 3.42 8.35 -7.69
C ARG A 16 4.07 7.19 -6.94
N PHE A 17 4.63 6.22 -7.65
CA PHE A 17 5.46 5.18 -7.04
C PHE A 17 6.74 5.79 -6.44
N VAL A 18 7.41 6.70 -7.14
CA VAL A 18 8.60 7.39 -6.60
C VAL A 18 8.24 8.22 -5.37
N ASP A 19 7.16 9.01 -5.39
CA ASP A 19 6.68 9.76 -4.22
C ASP A 19 6.36 8.82 -3.03
N LEU A 20 5.73 7.66 -3.30
CA LEU A 20 5.49 6.62 -2.31
C LEU A 20 6.80 6.09 -1.71
N VAL A 21 7.75 5.69 -2.56
CA VAL A 21 9.06 5.17 -2.14
C VAL A 21 9.79 6.18 -1.28
N VAL A 22 9.82 7.45 -1.69
CA VAL A 22 10.50 8.52 -0.93
C VAL A 22 9.84 8.72 0.43
N ARG A 23 8.52 8.84 0.50
CA ARG A 23 7.79 8.99 1.78
C ARG A 23 8.05 7.82 2.72
N TYR A 24 7.98 6.61 2.18
CA TYR A 24 8.18 5.41 2.96
C TYR A 24 9.64 5.30 3.42
N ALA A 25 10.61 5.56 2.55
CA ALA A 25 12.04 5.55 2.88
C ALA A 25 12.38 6.57 3.99
N VAL A 26 11.81 7.78 3.94
CA VAL A 26 11.96 8.79 5.01
C VAL A 26 11.35 8.30 6.31
N THR A 27 10.13 7.74 6.27
CA THR A 27 9.46 7.21 7.47
C THR A 27 10.25 6.06 8.08
N PHE A 28 10.77 5.17 7.23
CA PHE A 28 11.63 4.07 7.61
C PHE A 28 12.93 4.57 8.27
N ALA A 29 13.61 5.54 7.66
CA ALA A 29 14.83 6.11 8.21
C ALA A 29 14.63 6.75 9.59
N ILE A 30 13.58 7.55 9.75
CA ILE A 30 13.24 8.15 11.05
C ILE A 30 12.94 7.07 12.08
N THR A 31 12.19 6.04 11.70
CA THR A 31 11.82 4.93 12.60
C THR A 31 13.06 4.22 13.13
N TRP A 32 14.00 3.86 12.25
CA TRP A 32 15.20 3.14 12.67
C TRP A 32 16.24 4.01 13.36
N ALA A 33 16.31 5.31 13.03
CA ALA A 33 17.09 6.26 13.81
C ALA A 33 16.55 6.38 15.25
N ALA A 34 15.22 6.34 15.42
CA ALA A 34 14.60 6.31 16.75
C ALA A 34 14.86 5.00 17.49
N VAL A 35 14.86 3.85 16.79
CA VAL A 35 15.27 2.56 17.38
C VAL A 35 16.72 2.64 17.87
N GLU A 36 17.64 3.14 17.04
CA GLU A 36 19.06 3.29 17.38
C GLU A 36 19.25 4.22 18.58
N ALA A 37 18.56 5.36 18.62
CA ALA A 37 18.60 6.28 19.76
C ALA A 37 18.02 5.67 21.05
N SER A 38 17.05 4.75 20.93
CA SER A 38 16.42 4.08 22.07
C SER A 38 17.26 2.95 22.67
N LEU A 39 18.15 2.35 21.88
CA LEU A 39 19.05 1.29 22.31
C LEU A 39 20.39 1.90 22.70
N SER A 40 20.53 2.27 23.97
CA SER A 40 21.78 2.80 24.52
C SER A 40 22.95 1.80 24.33
N THR A 41 23.87 2.14 23.43
CA THR A 41 25.29 1.71 23.38
C THR A 41 25.70 0.29 23.00
N GLU A 42 24.82 -0.70 22.79
CA GLU A 42 25.27 -2.09 22.51
C GLU A 42 25.04 -2.62 21.08
N PHE A 43 24.29 -1.93 20.21
CA PHE A 43 24.00 -2.41 18.86
C PHE A 43 24.13 -1.30 17.81
N SER A 44 25.14 -1.39 16.94
CA SER A 44 25.26 -0.52 15.76
C SER A 44 24.26 -1.01 14.70
N ILE A 45 23.06 -0.44 14.71
CA ILE A 45 21.97 -0.79 13.78
C ILE A 45 22.31 -0.42 12.34
N THR A 46 23.28 0.47 12.15
CA THR A 46 23.75 0.96 10.85
C THR A 46 24.15 -0.18 9.90
N ALA A 47 24.73 -1.27 10.40
CA ALA A 47 25.04 -2.46 9.59
C ALA A 47 23.81 -3.35 9.30
N ALA A 48 22.87 -3.44 10.25
CA ALA A 48 21.64 -4.23 10.11
C ALA A 48 20.55 -3.50 9.29
N TRP A 49 20.72 -2.20 9.06
CA TRP A 49 19.76 -1.32 8.42
C TRP A 49 19.37 -1.79 7.01
N LEU A 50 20.35 -2.26 6.23
CA LEU A 50 20.11 -2.87 4.91
C LEU A 50 19.28 -4.16 5.02
N GLY A 51 19.57 -5.01 6.00
CA GLY A 51 18.81 -6.24 6.25
C GLY A 51 17.35 -5.93 6.59
N PHE A 52 17.12 -4.97 7.48
CA PHE A 52 15.76 -4.53 7.81
C PHE A 52 15.06 -3.85 6.63
N PHE A 53 15.78 -3.10 5.80
CA PHE A 53 15.19 -2.49 4.61
C PHE A 53 14.72 -3.55 3.61
N VAL A 54 15.50 -4.62 3.42
CA VAL A 54 15.11 -5.74 2.55
C VAL A 54 13.94 -6.53 3.13
N LEU A 55 13.95 -6.82 4.44
CA LEU A 55 12.94 -7.65 5.08
C LEU A 55 11.63 -6.94 5.40
N ILE A 56 11.68 -5.62 5.66
CA ILE A 56 10.52 -4.83 6.08
C ILE A 56 10.21 -3.77 5.03
N GLY A 57 11.21 -2.99 4.64
CA GLY A 57 11.02 -1.81 3.80
C GLY A 57 10.48 -2.14 2.41
N ILE A 58 11.15 -3.04 1.69
CA ILE A 58 10.76 -3.46 0.35
C ILE A 58 9.36 -4.08 0.36
N PRO A 59 9.03 -5.10 1.20
CA PRO A 59 7.68 -5.65 1.26
C PRO A 59 6.60 -4.61 1.56
N SER A 60 6.87 -3.67 2.47
CA SER A 60 5.92 -2.62 2.84
C SER A 60 5.61 -1.65 1.69
N ILE A 61 6.63 -1.29 0.89
CA ILE A 61 6.45 -0.49 -0.32
C ILE A 61 5.57 -1.24 -1.33
N PHE A 62 5.85 -2.53 -1.56
CA PHE A 62 5.06 -3.36 -2.48
C PHE A 62 3.61 -3.53 -2.02
N ILE A 63 3.39 -3.83 -0.74
CA ILE A 63 2.05 -3.91 -0.14
C ILE A 63 1.32 -2.59 -0.33
N THR A 64 1.95 -1.47 0.01
CA THR A 64 1.30 -0.15 -0.10
C THR A 64 0.95 0.20 -1.54
N PHE A 65 1.86 -0.07 -2.48
CA PHE A 65 1.64 0.20 -3.89
C PHE A 65 0.52 -0.67 -4.46
N ALA A 66 0.58 -1.99 -4.24
CA ALA A 66 -0.44 -2.93 -4.72
C ALA A 66 -1.81 -2.60 -4.10
N TYR A 67 -1.85 -2.34 -2.80
CA TYR A 67 -3.08 -2.02 -2.08
C TYR A 67 -3.68 -0.67 -2.55
N GLY A 68 -2.83 0.33 -2.78
CA GLY A 68 -3.25 1.63 -3.29
C GLY A 68 -3.64 1.64 -4.78
N LEU A 69 -3.17 0.67 -5.57
CA LEU A 69 -3.66 0.43 -6.93
C LEU A 69 -4.98 -0.34 -6.96
N ALA A 70 -5.16 -1.30 -6.05
CA ALA A 70 -6.35 -2.14 -5.99
C ALA A 70 -7.58 -1.41 -5.45
N ASN A 71 -7.38 -0.35 -4.65
CA ASN A 71 -8.48 0.37 -4.01
C ASN A 71 -8.65 1.77 -4.60
N THR A 72 -9.90 2.06 -4.96
CA THR A 72 -10.33 3.35 -5.52
C THR A 72 -10.79 4.35 -4.48
N ARG A 73 -11.12 3.88 -3.26
CA ARG A 73 -11.61 4.68 -2.14
C ARG A 73 -10.56 4.80 -1.06
N THR A 74 -10.51 5.97 -0.43
CA THR A 74 -9.38 6.42 0.40
C THR A 74 -9.79 6.77 1.81
N ASP A 75 -10.89 6.18 2.26
CA ASP A 75 -11.54 6.44 3.52
C ASP A 75 -10.70 5.95 4.72
N ALA A 76 -11.11 6.30 5.94
CA ALA A 76 -10.45 5.82 7.16
C ALA A 76 -10.34 4.29 7.20
N ALA A 77 -11.32 3.57 6.64
CA ALA A 77 -11.30 2.12 6.53
C ALA A 77 -10.17 1.59 5.63
N PHE A 78 -9.82 2.31 4.55
CA PHE A 78 -8.67 1.97 3.70
C PHE A 78 -7.37 2.10 4.50
N ARG A 79 -7.20 3.22 5.22
CA ARG A 79 -5.99 3.47 6.01
C ARG A 79 -5.84 2.46 7.15
N GLY A 80 -6.93 2.10 7.82
CA GLY A 80 -6.92 1.08 8.87
C GLY A 80 -6.53 -0.31 8.34
N ARG A 81 -7.06 -0.71 7.18
CA ARG A 81 -6.69 -1.98 6.55
C ARG A 81 -5.24 -1.99 6.08
N LEU A 82 -4.77 -0.90 5.47
CA LEU A 82 -3.37 -0.75 5.09
C LEU A 82 -2.46 -0.84 6.32
N ALA A 83 -2.82 -0.16 7.41
CA ALA A 83 -2.07 -0.20 8.66
C ALA A 83 -1.91 -1.64 9.17
N GLY A 84 -2.98 -2.43 9.17
CA GLY A 84 -2.91 -3.85 9.52
C GLY A 84 -2.02 -4.67 8.58
N LEU A 85 -2.11 -4.45 7.26
CA LEU A 85 -1.27 -5.15 6.28
C LEU A 85 0.22 -4.82 6.45
N LEU A 86 0.54 -3.58 6.82
CA LEU A 86 1.93 -3.14 7.05
C LEU A 86 2.55 -3.69 8.34
N LEU A 87 1.76 -4.34 9.21
CA LEU A 87 2.30 -5.09 10.34
C LEU A 87 2.83 -6.47 9.92
N LEU A 88 2.38 -7.01 8.77
CA LEU A 88 2.81 -8.34 8.31
C LEU A 88 4.34 -8.43 8.16
N PRO A 89 5.06 -7.48 7.55
CA PRO A 89 6.51 -7.56 7.42
C PRO A 89 7.25 -7.50 8.76
N LEU A 90 6.61 -7.07 9.84
CA LEU A 90 7.22 -7.00 11.18
C LEU A 90 7.17 -8.33 11.94
N TRP A 91 6.58 -9.39 11.38
CA TRP A 91 6.34 -10.67 12.08
C TRP A 91 7.60 -11.26 12.74
N PHE A 92 8.76 -11.17 12.11
CA PHE A 92 10.01 -11.73 12.65
C PHE A 92 10.55 -10.93 13.85
N LEU A 93 10.15 -9.65 13.98
CA LEU A 93 10.51 -8.82 15.13
C LEU A 93 9.74 -9.23 16.40
N LEU A 94 8.74 -10.12 16.30
CA LEU A 94 8.11 -10.73 17.48
C LEU A 94 9.12 -11.50 18.34
N ALA A 95 10.22 -11.99 17.74
CA ALA A 95 11.33 -12.60 18.48
C ALA A 95 12.21 -11.58 19.24
N PHE A 96 12.05 -10.28 18.94
CA PHE A 96 12.84 -9.18 19.51
C PHE A 96 11.91 -8.08 20.07
N PRO A 97 11.16 -8.35 21.15
CA PRO A 97 10.13 -7.43 21.64
C PRO A 97 10.68 -6.06 22.06
N GLY A 98 11.95 -6.00 22.50
CA GLY A 98 12.62 -4.76 22.91
C GLY A 98 12.75 -3.71 21.81
N ILE A 99 12.70 -4.12 20.53
CA ILE A 99 12.77 -3.20 19.38
C ILE A 99 11.47 -3.15 18.58
N LEU A 100 10.43 -3.90 18.95
CA LEU A 100 9.22 -4.06 18.15
C LEU A 100 8.31 -2.82 18.15
N PHE A 101 8.24 -2.11 19.27
CA PHE A 101 7.28 -1.03 19.46
C PHE A 101 7.47 0.12 18.46
N ILE A 102 8.70 0.58 18.26
CA ILE A 102 9.01 1.72 17.39
C ILE A 102 8.71 1.40 15.91
N PRO A 103 9.14 0.25 15.33
CA PRO A 103 8.74 -0.19 14.00
C PRO A 103 7.23 -0.32 13.79
N VAL A 104 6.51 -0.86 14.79
CA VAL A 104 5.04 -0.92 14.73
C VAL A 104 4.46 0.50 14.61
N MET A 105 4.89 1.43 15.45
CA MET A 105 4.43 2.82 15.39
C MET A 105 4.82 3.51 14.08
N GLY A 106 6.01 3.22 13.53
CA GLY A 106 6.44 3.71 12.22
C GLY A 106 5.52 3.27 11.08
N GLN A 107 5.13 1.99 11.06
CA GLN A 107 4.19 1.46 10.06
C GLN A 107 2.79 2.06 10.18
N LEU A 108 2.29 2.18 11.41
CA LEU A 108 0.98 2.78 11.69
C LEU A 108 0.98 4.27 11.30
N PHE A 109 2.01 5.01 11.70
CA PHE A 109 2.16 6.43 11.33
C PHE A 109 2.22 6.61 9.81
N PHE A 110 2.97 5.75 9.12
CA PHE A 110 3.01 5.78 7.66
C PHE A 110 1.63 5.59 7.04
N ALA A 111 0.92 4.52 7.41
CA ALA A 111 -0.39 4.19 6.84
C ALA A 111 -1.48 5.23 7.15
N LEU A 112 -1.48 5.76 8.36
CA LEU A 112 -2.55 6.64 8.86
C LEU A 112 -2.30 8.11 8.51
N CYS A 113 -1.04 8.56 8.51
CA CYS A 113 -0.69 9.99 8.46
C CYS A 113 0.08 10.39 7.20
N VAL A 114 1.00 9.55 6.71
CA VAL A 114 1.93 9.92 5.62
C VAL A 114 1.40 9.51 4.24
N MET A 115 0.69 8.38 4.18
CA MET A 115 0.17 7.83 2.94
C MET A 115 -0.88 8.76 2.33
N ARG A 116 -0.55 9.32 1.16
CA ARG A 116 -1.49 10.10 0.35
C ARG A 116 -2.18 9.17 -0.65
N VAL A 117 -3.50 9.18 -0.63
CA VAL A 117 -4.35 8.33 -1.48
C VAL A 117 -5.32 9.28 -2.22
N PRO A 118 -5.62 9.09 -3.52
CA PRO A 118 -5.33 7.91 -4.33
C PRO A 118 -4.13 7.99 -5.30
N LEU A 119 -3.48 6.83 -5.48
CA LEU A 119 -2.40 6.59 -6.44
C LEU A 119 -2.91 6.50 -7.89
N LEU A 120 -4.21 6.42 -8.13
CA LEU A 120 -4.83 6.57 -9.46
C LEU A 120 -5.44 7.98 -9.65
N GLY A 121 -5.29 8.54 -10.85
CA GLY A 121 -5.88 9.84 -11.19
C GLY A 121 -7.41 9.76 -11.34
N PRO A 122 -8.14 10.88 -11.21
CA PRO A 122 -9.61 10.91 -11.28
C PRO A 122 -10.20 10.35 -12.60
N SER A 123 -9.44 10.41 -13.70
CA SER A 123 -9.83 9.84 -15.00
C SER A 123 -9.77 8.31 -15.04
N GLN A 124 -8.75 7.71 -14.42
CA GLN A 124 -8.57 6.26 -14.32
C GLN A 124 -9.63 5.64 -13.40
N LEU A 125 -9.97 6.34 -12.31
CA LEU A 125 -11.09 5.99 -11.41
C LEU A 125 -12.43 5.89 -12.16
N ARG A 126 -12.75 6.85 -13.05
CA ARG A 126 -13.94 6.79 -13.90
C ARG A 126 -13.92 5.64 -14.90
N ARG A 127 -12.74 5.30 -15.43
CA ARG A 127 -12.61 4.21 -16.41
C ARG A 127 -12.76 2.84 -15.76
N GLN A 128 -12.08 2.60 -14.64
CA GLN A 128 -12.26 1.38 -13.84
C GLN A 128 -13.67 1.26 -13.28
N GLY A 129 -14.28 2.35 -12.81
CA GLY A 129 -15.68 2.36 -12.39
C GLY A 129 -16.63 1.91 -13.51
N ARG A 130 -16.43 2.42 -14.73
CA ARG A 130 -17.21 1.98 -15.91
C ARG A 130 -16.97 0.51 -16.27
N VAL A 131 -15.72 0.03 -16.19
CA VAL A 131 -15.39 -1.37 -16.46
C VAL A 131 -16.01 -2.29 -15.40
N ALA A 132 -15.94 -1.93 -14.12
CA ALA A 132 -16.55 -2.69 -13.04
C ALA A 132 -18.08 -2.74 -13.17
N LEU A 133 -18.71 -1.63 -13.54
CA LEU A 133 -20.15 -1.56 -13.80
C LEU A 133 -20.56 -2.44 -14.99
N ALA A 134 -19.78 -2.41 -16.07
CA ALA A 134 -20.02 -3.25 -17.24
C ALA A 134 -19.82 -4.75 -16.94
N ALA A 135 -18.82 -5.10 -16.12
CA ALA A 135 -18.61 -6.47 -15.67
C ALA A 135 -19.76 -6.96 -14.78
N ALA A 136 -20.24 -6.12 -13.86
CA ALA A 136 -21.39 -6.42 -13.01
C ALA A 136 -22.68 -6.59 -13.83
N ALA A 137 -22.91 -5.71 -14.82
CA ALA A 137 -24.06 -5.82 -15.72
C ALA A 137 -24.05 -7.15 -16.51
N ARG A 138 -22.88 -7.55 -17.04
CA ARG A 138 -22.73 -8.85 -17.72
C ARG A 138 -22.95 -10.05 -16.80
N LEU A 139 -22.51 -9.96 -15.54
CA LEU A 139 -22.79 -10.98 -14.53
C LEU A 139 -24.28 -11.10 -14.24
N ILE A 140 -24.99 -9.98 -14.10
CA ILE A 140 -26.43 -9.93 -13.88
C ILE A 140 -27.19 -10.50 -15.09
N GLU A 141 -26.81 -10.13 -16.32
CA GLU A 141 -27.39 -10.70 -17.54
C GLU A 141 -27.14 -12.22 -17.64
N GLY A 142 -25.93 -12.67 -17.33
CA GLY A 142 -25.59 -14.09 -17.28
C GLY A 142 -26.42 -14.85 -16.25
N LEU A 143 -26.60 -14.28 -15.07
CA LEU A 143 -27.42 -14.85 -14.01
C LEU A 143 -28.91 -14.92 -14.41
N ALA A 144 -29.43 -13.85 -15.02
CA ALA A 144 -30.81 -13.80 -15.51
C ALA A 144 -31.06 -14.82 -16.63
N CYS A 145 -30.09 -15.01 -17.52
CA CYS A 145 -30.16 -16.00 -18.60
C CYS A 145 -30.09 -17.44 -18.05
N TYR A 146 -29.27 -17.67 -17.02
CA TYR A 146 -29.22 -18.94 -16.30
C TYR A 146 -30.55 -19.24 -15.59
N ILE A 147 -31.11 -18.28 -14.85
CA ILE A 147 -32.41 -18.44 -14.18
C ILE A 147 -33.52 -18.74 -15.19
N ARG A 148 -33.57 -18.06 -16.35
CA ARG A 148 -34.54 -18.37 -17.42
C ARG A 148 -34.41 -19.77 -18.02
N ARG A 149 -33.21 -20.36 -18.00
CA ARG A 149 -32.98 -21.72 -18.49
C ARG A 149 -33.36 -22.80 -17.47
N VAL A 150 -33.36 -22.47 -16.19
CA VAL A 150 -33.54 -23.43 -15.09
C VAL A 150 -34.92 -23.29 -14.43
N ALA A 151 -35.60 -22.16 -14.59
CA ALA A 151 -36.99 -21.97 -14.19
C ALA A 151 -37.93 -22.67 -15.21
N PRO A 152 -38.77 -23.62 -14.77
CA PRO A 152 -39.73 -24.34 -15.63
C PRO A 152 -40.88 -23.46 -16.12
#